data_AF-A0A497KAQ8-F1
#
_entry.id   AF-A0A497KAQ8-F1
#
_cell.length_a   1.000
_cell.length_b   1.000
_cell.length_c   1.000
_cell.angle_alpha   90.00
_cell.angle_beta   90.00
_cell.angle_gamma   90.00
#
_symmetry.space_group_name_H-M   'P 1'
#
loop_
_entity.id
_entity.type
_entity.pdbx_description
1 polymer ?
#
loop_
_entity_poly.entity_id
_entity_poly.type
_entity_poly.pdbx_seq_one_letter_code
_entity_poly.pdbx_strand_id
1 'polypeptide(L)'
;MPNQVVYQTNADYEASYEKLVSSDIMIVEKTEKGLIWFRVKGTRTIFQLSPNGKLQVKWQNPEEKKVLLNIVKNILVSKNDQPLIITPLKQQVWIDYPPPPNFKLYWCENKTEYSRNDFNNYRELFNEAIRLYAEGRWLDSRDIIRALLEVIQTPEMERVKQKYRGVIYGRYFHIREIGKLISDVGNELNKMA
;
A
#
# COMPACT_ATOMS: atom_id res chain seq x y z
N MET A 1 3.93 0.73 -16.75
CA MET A 1 4.17 1.21 -15.38
C MET A 1 4.90 0.11 -14.63
N PRO A 2 5.96 0.46 -13.88
CA PRO A 2 6.71 -0.51 -13.11
C PRO A 2 5.84 -1.11 -12.00
N ASN A 3 5.73 -2.43 -11.98
CA ASN A 3 4.90 -3.15 -11.01
C ASN A 3 5.78 -4.12 -10.24
N GLN A 4 5.86 -3.94 -8.92
CA GLN A 4 6.49 -4.92 -8.05
C GLN A 4 5.46 -6.00 -7.72
N VAL A 5 5.82 -7.26 -7.94
CA VAL A 5 4.98 -8.40 -7.62
C VAL A 5 5.77 -9.34 -6.73
N VAL A 6 5.11 -9.81 -5.67
CA VAL A 6 5.60 -10.85 -4.79
C VAL A 6 4.78 -12.10 -5.05
N TYR A 7 5.46 -13.19 -5.36
CA TYR A 7 4.89 -14.51 -5.57
C TYR A 7 5.24 -15.43 -4.41
N GLN A 8 4.31 -16.32 -4.04
CA GLN A 8 4.61 -17.52 -3.28
C GLN A 8 5.00 -18.61 -4.25
N THR A 9 6.07 -19.32 -3.94
CA THR A 9 6.52 -20.49 -4.69
C THR A 9 6.92 -21.63 -3.76
N ASN A 10 6.80 -22.85 -4.27
CA ASN A 10 7.35 -24.07 -3.69
C ASN A 10 8.73 -24.43 -4.27
N ALA A 11 9.42 -23.47 -4.89
CA ALA A 11 10.78 -23.65 -5.36
C ALA A 11 11.70 -24.05 -4.20
N ASP A 12 12.47 -25.12 -4.39
CA ASP A 12 13.56 -25.49 -3.50
C ASP A 12 14.70 -24.48 -3.64
N TYR A 13 15.07 -23.85 -2.54
CA TYR A 13 15.99 -22.71 -2.54
C TYR A 13 17.39 -23.12 -3.02
N GLU A 14 17.97 -24.20 -2.49
CA GLU A 14 19.34 -24.59 -2.84
C GLU A 14 19.39 -25.24 -4.22
N ALA A 15 18.45 -26.13 -4.54
CA ALA A 15 18.41 -26.74 -5.88
C ALA A 15 18.16 -25.69 -6.97
N SER A 16 17.32 -24.69 -6.71
CA SER A 16 17.14 -23.57 -7.63
C SER A 16 18.40 -22.72 -7.76
N TYR A 17 19.14 -22.50 -6.67
CA TYR A 17 20.40 -21.76 -6.73
C TYR A 17 21.43 -22.47 -7.62
N GLU A 18 21.63 -23.77 -7.43
CA GLU A 18 22.56 -24.57 -8.25
C GLU A 18 22.15 -24.56 -9.72
N LYS A 19 20.85 -24.70 -10.00
CA LYS A 19 20.32 -24.65 -11.38
C LYS A 19 20.47 -23.27 -12.03
N LEU A 20 20.33 -22.20 -11.23
CA LEU A 20 20.53 -20.83 -11.70
C LEU A 20 22.01 -20.54 -11.99
N VAL A 21 22.92 -20.95 -11.10
CA VAL A 21 24.37 -20.72 -11.26
C VAL A 21 24.95 -21.53 -12.42
N SER A 22 24.43 -22.74 -12.66
CA SER A 22 24.81 -23.56 -13.82
C SER A 22 24.22 -23.07 -15.15
N SER A 23 23.36 -22.04 -15.15
CA SER A 23 22.73 -21.53 -16.35
C SER A 23 23.55 -20.43 -17.01
N ASP A 24 23.98 -20.65 -18.25
CA ASP A 24 24.75 -19.67 -19.04
C ASP A 24 23.98 -18.39 -19.37
N ILE A 25 22.65 -18.40 -19.24
CA ILE A 25 21.80 -17.24 -19.56
C ILE A 25 21.49 -16.38 -18.34
N MET A 26 21.91 -16.79 -17.14
CA MET A 26 21.61 -16.09 -15.89
C MET A 26 22.83 -15.36 -15.34
N ILE A 27 22.57 -14.29 -14.60
CA ILE A 27 23.51 -13.64 -13.70
C ILE A 27 22.91 -13.82 -12.31
N VAL A 28 23.68 -14.40 -11.39
CA VAL A 28 23.20 -14.87 -10.09
C VAL A 28 24.18 -14.43 -9.01
N GLU A 29 23.64 -13.93 -7.90
CA GLU A 29 24.39 -13.50 -6.73
C GLU A 29 23.61 -13.87 -5.46
N LYS A 30 24.31 -14.35 -4.42
CA LYS A 30 23.71 -14.46 -3.08
C LYS A 30 23.97 -13.15 -2.35
N THR A 31 22.88 -12.47 -1.98
CA THR A 31 22.96 -11.24 -1.17
C THR A 31 23.39 -11.56 0.27
N GLU A 32 23.89 -10.55 1.00
CA GLU A 32 24.24 -10.66 2.42
C GLU A 32 23.07 -11.15 3.30
N LYS A 33 21.83 -10.92 2.87
CA LYS A 33 20.61 -11.35 3.56
C LYS A 33 20.18 -12.78 3.22
N GLY A 34 21.01 -13.54 2.50
CA GLY A 34 20.69 -14.90 2.09
C GLY A 34 19.59 -14.99 1.02
N LEU A 35 19.34 -13.93 0.27
CA LEU A 35 18.45 -13.98 -0.90
C LEU A 35 19.25 -14.33 -2.15
N ILE A 36 18.68 -15.16 -3.03
CA ILE A 36 19.21 -15.37 -4.37
C ILE A 36 18.72 -14.21 -5.23
N TRP A 37 19.64 -13.33 -5.58
CA TRP A 37 19.44 -12.27 -6.55
C TRP A 37 19.81 -12.82 -7.93
N PHE A 38 18.92 -12.69 -8.92
CA PHE A 38 19.23 -13.15 -10.26
C PHE A 38 18.51 -12.37 -11.35
N ARG A 39 19.10 -12.35 -12.54
CA ARG A 39 18.50 -11.78 -13.75
C ARG A 39 18.95 -12.52 -15.00
N VAL A 40 18.14 -12.45 -16.05
CA VAL A 40 18.51 -12.95 -17.38
C VAL A 40 19.53 -11.99 -18.00
N LYS A 41 20.58 -12.52 -18.64
CA LYS A 41 21.58 -11.72 -19.37
C LYS A 41 20.88 -10.85 -20.42
N GLY A 42 21.30 -9.60 -20.52
CA GLY A 42 20.68 -8.61 -21.44
C GLY A 42 19.40 -7.95 -20.92
N THR A 43 18.83 -8.38 -19.79
CA THR A 43 17.64 -7.73 -19.20
C THR A 43 17.98 -6.93 -17.95
N ARG A 44 17.11 -5.95 -17.64
CA ARG A 44 17.21 -5.11 -16.43
C ARG A 44 16.31 -5.61 -15.29
N THR A 45 15.47 -6.61 -15.55
CA THR A 45 14.53 -7.13 -14.56
C THR A 45 15.22 -8.09 -13.62
N ILE A 46 15.07 -7.81 -12.33
CA ILE A 46 15.73 -8.50 -11.24
C ILE A 46 14.70 -9.35 -10.50
N PHE A 47 15.09 -10.59 -10.22
CA PHE A 47 14.36 -11.52 -9.38
C PHE A 47 15.11 -11.71 -8.06
N GLN A 48 14.34 -11.84 -6.98
CA GLN A 48 14.88 -12.18 -5.67
C GLN A 48 14.09 -13.35 -5.10
N LEU A 49 14.76 -14.49 -4.92
CA LEU A 49 14.19 -15.67 -4.26
C LEU A 49 14.69 -15.73 -2.82
N SER A 50 13.75 -15.79 -1.88
CA SER A 50 14.03 -16.00 -0.46
C SER A 50 14.01 -17.49 -0.10
N PRO A 51 14.72 -17.89 0.98
CA PRO A 51 14.68 -19.26 1.50
C PRO A 51 13.27 -19.75 1.85
N ASN A 52 12.36 -18.82 2.16
CA ASN A 52 10.97 -19.12 2.55
C ASN A 52 10.01 -19.23 1.35
N GLY A 53 10.54 -19.37 0.14
CA GLY A 53 9.72 -19.54 -1.08
C GLY A 53 9.00 -18.26 -1.52
N LYS A 54 9.46 -17.07 -1.12
CA LYS A 54 8.96 -15.82 -1.71
C LYS A 54 9.85 -15.40 -2.87
N LEU A 55 9.25 -15.22 -4.04
CA LEU A 55 9.89 -14.71 -5.25
C LEU A 55 9.41 -13.28 -5.52
N GLN A 56 10.32 -12.32 -5.51
CA GLN A 56 10.02 -10.91 -5.75
C GLN A 56 10.60 -10.45 -7.08
N VAL A 57 9.84 -9.63 -7.80
CA VAL A 57 10.28 -9.07 -9.08
C VAL A 57 9.62 -7.73 -9.34
N LYS A 58 10.34 -6.81 -9.97
CA LYS A 58 9.82 -5.53 -10.45
C LYS A 58 9.76 -5.56 -11.98
N TRP A 59 8.56 -5.70 -12.51
CA TRP A 59 8.30 -5.72 -13.96
C TRP A 59 8.32 -4.31 -14.53
N GLN A 60 8.97 -4.09 -15.67
CA GLN A 60 8.89 -2.80 -16.37
C GLN A 60 7.62 -2.69 -17.20
N ASN A 61 7.22 -3.79 -17.84
CA ASN A 61 6.02 -3.86 -18.68
C ASN A 61 5.38 -5.27 -18.68
N PRO A 62 4.12 -5.40 -19.15
CA PRO A 62 3.40 -6.68 -19.15
C PRO A 62 3.96 -7.74 -20.10
N GLU A 63 4.59 -7.35 -21.22
CA GLU A 63 5.15 -8.29 -22.19
C GLU A 63 6.42 -8.96 -21.66
N GLU A 64 7.28 -8.19 -20.99
CA GLU A 64 8.45 -8.68 -20.28
C GLU A 64 8.06 -9.71 -19.20
N LYS A 65 6.97 -9.46 -18.47
CA LYS A 65 6.42 -10.42 -17.50
C LYS A 65 6.09 -11.75 -18.16
N LYS A 66 5.43 -11.76 -19.32
CA LYS A 66 5.04 -13.02 -20.01
C LYS A 66 6.27 -13.85 -20.38
N VAL A 67 7.31 -13.20 -20.92
CA VAL A 67 8.52 -13.88 -21.40
C VAL A 67 9.39 -14.35 -20.23
N LEU A 68 9.78 -13.42 -19.34
CA LEU A 68 10.77 -13.71 -18.31
C LEU A 68 10.21 -14.63 -17.22
N LEU A 69 8.93 -14.51 -16.87
CA LEU A 69 8.32 -15.40 -15.87
C LEU A 69 8.31 -16.85 -16.35
N ASN A 70 8.09 -17.09 -17.64
CA ASN A 70 8.16 -18.45 -18.21
C ASN A 70 9.59 -19.00 -18.18
N ILE A 71 10.59 -18.18 -18.50
CA ILE A 71 12.01 -18.58 -18.39
C ILE A 71 12.34 -18.96 -16.95
N VAL A 72 11.94 -18.13 -15.98
CA VAL A 72 12.19 -18.39 -14.55
C VAL A 72 11.49 -19.67 -14.10
N LYS A 73 10.24 -19.92 -14.51
CA LYS A 73 9.52 -21.16 -14.20
C LYS A 73 10.23 -22.42 -14.68
N ASN A 74 10.93 -22.36 -15.82
CA ASN A 74 11.65 -23.51 -16.37
C ASN A 74 12.99 -23.77 -15.67
N ILE A 75 13.51 -22.80 -14.92
CA ILE A 75 14.83 -22.87 -14.29
C ILE A 75 14.72 -23.14 -12.79
N LEU A 76 13.70 -22.60 -12.13
CA LEU A 76 13.46 -22.90 -10.73
C LEU A 76 13.09 -24.38 -10.55
N VAL A 77 13.67 -24.99 -9.53
CA VAL A 77 13.46 -26.39 -9.19
C VAL A 77 12.45 -26.45 -8.06
N SER A 78 11.41 -27.27 -8.19
CA SER A 78 10.39 -27.45 -7.16
C SER A 78 10.85 -28.42 -6.07
N LYS A 79 10.26 -28.29 -4.88
CA LYS A 79 10.51 -29.21 -3.78
C LYS A 79 9.75 -30.52 -3.96
N ASN A 80 10.37 -31.65 -3.60
CA ASN A 80 9.77 -32.99 -3.54
C ASN A 80 9.11 -33.45 -4.85
N ASP A 81 9.70 -33.13 -6.01
CA ASP A 81 9.21 -33.51 -7.35
C ASP A 81 7.77 -33.08 -7.66
N GLN A 82 7.22 -32.13 -6.91
CA GLN A 82 5.90 -31.56 -7.19
C GLN A 82 5.97 -30.58 -8.36
N PRO A 83 4.86 -30.29 -9.07
CA PRO A 83 4.85 -29.21 -10.04
C PRO A 83 5.26 -27.87 -9.39
N LEU A 84 6.03 -27.05 -10.12
CA LEU A 84 6.40 -25.72 -9.65
C LEU A 84 5.16 -24.81 -9.61
N ILE A 85 4.81 -24.36 -8.42
CA ILE A 85 3.72 -23.42 -8.17
C ILE A 85 4.34 -22.04 -8.00
N ILE A 86 3.80 -21.04 -8.71
CA ILE A 86 4.13 -19.63 -8.54
C ILE A 86 2.82 -18.85 -8.51
N THR A 87 2.37 -18.47 -7.32
CA THR A 87 1.09 -17.80 -7.10
C THR A 87 1.32 -16.35 -6.67
N PRO A 88 0.69 -15.35 -7.31
CA PRO A 88 0.85 -13.96 -6.88
C PRO A 88 0.23 -13.77 -5.49
N LEU A 89 1.03 -13.25 -4.54
CA LEU A 89 0.57 -12.89 -3.19
C LEU A 89 0.20 -11.42 -3.10
N LYS A 90 1.08 -10.56 -3.62
CA LYS A 90 0.93 -9.10 -3.51
C LYS A 90 1.43 -8.46 -4.79
N GLN A 91 0.66 -7.49 -5.28
CA GLN A 91 1.09 -6.59 -6.34
C GLN A 91 1.09 -5.15 -5.80
N GLN A 92 2.20 -4.46 -5.99
CA GLN A 92 2.37 -3.06 -5.66
C GLN A 92 2.71 -2.30 -6.94
N VAL A 93 1.81 -1.42 -7.34
CA VAL A 93 2.01 -0.52 -8.48
C VAL A 93 2.82 0.67 -7.98
N TRP A 94 3.93 0.97 -8.65
CA TRP A 94 4.68 2.19 -8.40
C TRP A 94 4.09 3.30 -9.27
N ILE A 95 3.51 4.31 -8.62
CA ILE A 95 2.95 5.49 -9.28
C ILE A 95 3.98 6.60 -9.08
N ASP A 96 4.63 7.00 -10.17
CA ASP A 96 5.52 8.15 -10.15
C ASP A 96 4.71 9.41 -9.82
N TYR A 97 5.23 10.28 -8.96
CA TYR A 97 4.59 11.55 -8.61
C TYR A 97 5.27 12.72 -9.35
N PRO A 98 4.51 13.61 -10.02
CA PRO A 98 3.05 13.61 -10.11
C PRO A 98 2.52 12.46 -11.00
N PRO A 99 1.37 11.87 -10.66
CA PRO A 99 0.79 10.78 -11.45
C PRO A 99 0.52 11.26 -12.89
N PRO A 100 0.72 10.40 -13.90
CA PRO A 100 0.44 10.80 -15.27
C PRO A 100 -1.04 11.17 -15.44
N PRO A 101 -1.38 12.14 -16.30
CA PRO A 101 -2.74 12.73 -16.38
C PRO A 101 -3.88 11.73 -16.61
N ASN A 102 -3.57 10.56 -17.19
CA ASN A 102 -4.54 9.53 -17.55
C ASN A 102 -4.51 8.31 -16.62
N PHE A 103 -3.87 8.39 -15.46
CA PHE A 103 -3.78 7.27 -14.53
C PHE A 103 -5.13 7.00 -13.83
N LYS A 104 -5.68 5.80 -14.02
CA LYS A 104 -6.89 5.32 -13.35
C LYS A 104 -6.56 4.06 -12.54
N LEU A 105 -6.89 4.06 -11.24
CA LEU A 105 -6.77 2.89 -10.37
C LEU A 105 -8.04 2.04 -10.49
N TYR A 106 -7.89 0.81 -10.95
CA TYR A 106 -8.95 -0.20 -10.91
C TYR A 106 -8.58 -1.23 -9.83
N TRP A 107 -9.41 -1.35 -8.80
CA TRP A 107 -9.28 -2.39 -7.78
C TRP A 107 -10.12 -3.60 -8.19
N CYS A 108 -9.60 -4.82 -7.97
CA CYS A 108 -10.21 -6.08 -8.43
C CYS A 108 -11.66 -6.28 -7.95
N GLU A 109 -12.44 -6.91 -8.82
CA GLU A 109 -13.86 -7.28 -8.72
C GLU A 109 -14.19 -8.34 -7.65
N ASN A 110 -13.70 -8.17 -6.42
CA ASN A 110 -14.39 -8.77 -5.28
C ASN A 110 -15.47 -7.78 -4.86
N LYS A 111 -16.74 -8.19 -5.04
CA LYS A 111 -17.93 -7.53 -4.52
C LYS A 111 -17.86 -7.46 -3.00
N THR A 112 -17.05 -6.57 -2.47
CA THR A 112 -17.49 -5.72 -1.38
C THR A 112 -18.15 -4.57 -2.10
N GLU A 113 -19.47 -4.55 -2.13
CA GLU A 113 -20.16 -3.27 -2.13
C GLU A 113 -19.57 -2.48 -0.96
N TYR A 114 -18.54 -1.68 -1.24
CA TYR A 114 -18.68 -0.33 -0.78
C TYR A 114 -19.86 0.18 -1.58
N SER A 115 -21.05 0.11 -0.96
CA SER A 115 -21.90 1.28 -1.07
C SER A 115 -20.93 2.45 -0.92
N ARG A 116 -21.03 3.41 -1.83
CA ARG A 116 -20.79 4.78 -1.42
C ARG A 116 -21.73 4.94 -0.23
N ASN A 117 -21.31 4.49 0.97
CA ASN A 117 -22.01 4.77 2.19
C ASN A 117 -22.06 6.26 2.11
N ASP A 118 -23.27 6.75 1.93
CA ASP A 118 -23.51 8.15 1.78
C ASP A 118 -22.62 8.83 2.81
N PHE A 119 -21.89 9.85 2.37
CA PHE A 119 -21.19 10.74 3.28
C PHE A 119 -22.16 11.43 4.28
N ASN A 120 -23.39 10.93 4.43
CA ASN A 120 -24.43 11.27 5.39
C ASN A 120 -24.06 10.97 6.85
N ASN A 121 -22.92 10.31 7.13
CA ASN A 121 -22.52 10.03 8.52
C ASN A 121 -21.26 10.76 8.99
N TYR A 122 -21.02 11.98 8.50
CA TYR A 122 -20.13 12.94 9.18
C TYR A 122 -20.43 13.04 10.68
N ARG A 123 -21.71 12.87 11.04
CA ARG A 123 -22.18 12.92 12.43
C ARG A 123 -21.71 11.72 13.25
N GLU A 124 -21.69 10.52 12.70
CA GLU A 124 -21.13 9.34 13.40
C GLU A 124 -19.62 9.48 13.61
N LEU A 125 -18.89 9.91 12.59
CA LEU A 125 -17.45 10.17 12.71
C LEU A 125 -17.15 11.28 13.73
N PHE A 126 -17.98 12.32 13.76
CA PHE A 126 -17.88 13.40 14.74
C PHE A 126 -18.20 12.91 16.16
N ASN A 127 -19.25 12.09 16.34
CA ASN A 127 -19.59 11.49 17.62
C ASN A 127 -18.48 10.57 18.14
N GLU A 128 -17.82 9.82 17.25
CA GLU A 128 -16.67 9.00 17.59
C GLU A 128 -15.47 9.86 18.06
N ALA A 129 -15.23 11.00 17.40
CA ALA A 129 -14.22 11.95 17.84
C ALA A 129 -14.51 12.51 19.24
N ILE A 130 -15.78 12.79 19.56
CA ILE A 130 -16.21 13.22 20.90
C ILE A 130 -15.94 12.11 21.94
N ARG A 131 -16.33 10.86 21.63
CA ARG A 131 -16.13 9.71 22.52
C ARG A 131 -14.64 9.53 22.86
N LEU A 132 -13.78 9.54 21.85
CA LEU A 132 -12.33 9.41 22.02
C LEU A 132 -11.74 10.56 22.84
N TYR A 133 -12.24 11.78 22.66
CA TYR A 133 -11.82 12.92 23.47
C TYR A 133 -12.17 12.72 24.96
N ALA A 134 -13.39 12.26 25.25
CA ALA A 134 -13.84 11.97 26.61
C ALA A 134 -13.03 10.84 27.27
N GLU A 135 -12.55 9.87 26.50
CA GLU A 135 -11.74 8.73 26.96
C GLU A 135 -10.25 9.06 27.18
N GLY A 136 -9.81 10.31 26.98
CA GLY A 136 -8.39 10.65 27.09
C GLY A 136 -7.57 10.44 25.81
N ARG A 137 -8.19 9.92 24.73
CA ARG A 137 -7.54 9.57 23.46
C ARG A 137 -7.52 10.76 22.50
N TRP A 138 -6.82 11.83 22.90
CA TRP A 138 -6.92 13.14 22.23
C TRP A 138 -6.27 13.20 20.86
N LEU A 139 -5.20 12.43 20.63
CA LEU A 139 -4.54 12.33 19.33
C LEU A 139 -5.45 11.66 18.30
N ASP A 140 -6.09 10.56 18.68
CA ASP A 140 -7.02 9.82 17.82
C ASP A 140 -8.24 10.70 17.48
N SER A 141 -8.79 11.39 18.49
CA SER A 141 -9.87 12.36 18.30
C SER A 141 -9.48 13.48 17.32
N ARG A 142 -8.30 14.08 17.50
CA ARG A 142 -7.78 15.12 16.59
C ARG A 142 -7.63 14.61 15.17
N ASP A 143 -7.11 13.40 14.98
CA ASP A 143 -6.87 12.85 13.65
C ASP A 143 -8.19 12.56 12.90
N ILE A 144 -9.24 12.15 13.60
CA ILE A 144 -10.60 12.04 13.03
C ILE A 144 -11.14 13.43 12.64
N ILE A 145 -11.00 14.44 13.51
CA ILE A 145 -11.44 15.80 13.19
C ILE A 145 -10.67 16.38 12.00
N ARG A 146 -9.36 16.11 11.89
CA ARG A 146 -8.56 16.48 10.72
C ARG A 146 -9.14 15.87 9.45
N ALA A 147 -9.43 14.57 9.47
CA ALA A 147 -10.01 13.87 8.33
C ALA A 147 -11.37 14.47 7.93
N LEU A 148 -12.23 14.80 8.91
CA LEU A 148 -13.50 15.49 8.66
C LEU A 148 -13.30 16.84 7.97
N LEU A 149 -12.34 17.65 8.43
CA LEU A 149 -12.03 18.97 7.84
C LEU A 149 -11.32 18.89 6.47
N GLU A 150 -10.78 17.75 6.08
CA GLU A 150 -10.23 17.53 4.74
C GLU A 150 -11.33 17.12 3.74
N VAL A 151 -12.38 16.46 4.23
CA VAL A 151 -13.50 16.00 3.42
C VAL A 151 -14.57 17.09 3.26
N ILE A 152 -14.87 17.85 4.32
CA ILE A 152 -15.91 18.89 4.30
C ILE A 152 -15.30 20.23 3.87
N GLN A 153 -15.36 20.52 2.57
CA GLN A 153 -14.76 21.70 1.94
C GLN A 153 -15.71 22.90 1.87
N THR A 154 -16.47 23.17 2.95
CA THR A 154 -17.31 24.38 3.01
C THR A 154 -16.46 25.60 3.43
N PRO A 155 -16.83 26.82 3.01
CA PRO A 155 -16.14 28.04 3.43
C PRO A 155 -16.03 28.19 4.95
N GLU A 156 -17.06 27.74 5.68
CA GLU A 156 -17.13 27.77 7.14
C GLU A 156 -16.17 26.76 7.77
N MET A 157 -16.13 25.51 7.26
CA MET A 157 -15.20 24.50 7.74
C MET A 157 -13.75 24.83 7.42
N GLU A 158 -13.47 25.46 6.28
CA GLU A 158 -12.12 25.95 5.95
C GLU A 158 -11.69 27.09 6.87
N ARG A 159 -12.61 27.95 7.33
CA ARG A 159 -12.30 28.94 8.38
C ARG A 159 -11.95 28.27 9.71
N VAL A 160 -12.69 27.24 10.12
CA VAL A 160 -12.38 26.46 11.34
C VAL A 160 -11.02 25.79 11.22
N LYS A 161 -10.74 25.14 10.09
CA LYS A 161 -9.45 24.50 9.79
C LYS A 161 -8.28 25.48 9.84
N GLN A 162 -8.44 26.66 9.25
CA GLN A 162 -7.41 27.69 9.27
C GLN A 162 -7.19 28.24 10.68
N LYS A 163 -8.26 28.48 11.45
CA LYS A 163 -8.22 28.93 12.85
C LYS A 163 -7.45 27.96 13.75
N TYR A 164 -7.64 26.66 13.56
CA TYR A 164 -7.02 25.61 14.37
C TYR A 164 -5.85 24.89 13.68
N ARG A 165 -5.28 25.46 12.62
CA ARG A 165 -4.22 24.82 11.83
C ARG A 165 -3.05 24.35 12.69
N GLY A 166 -2.65 25.14 13.68
CA GLY A 166 -1.60 24.78 14.64
C GLY A 166 -1.97 23.59 15.54
N VAL A 167 -3.25 23.42 15.88
CA VAL A 167 -3.75 22.30 16.69
C VAL A 167 -3.87 21.02 15.85
N ILE A 168 -4.33 21.16 14.61
CA ILE A 168 -4.57 20.05 13.67
C ILE A 168 -3.25 19.46 13.17
N TYR A 169 -2.29 20.31 12.81
CA TYR A 169 -1.05 19.90 12.14
C TYR A 169 0.19 20.10 13.01
N GLY A 170 0.08 20.72 14.18
CA GLY A 170 1.21 20.94 15.09
C GLY A 170 1.60 19.70 15.89
N ARG A 171 2.86 19.67 16.30
CA ARG A 171 3.41 18.64 17.21
C ARG A 171 3.00 18.85 18.66
N TYR A 172 2.68 20.08 19.06
CA TYR A 172 2.25 20.45 20.40
C TYR A 172 0.89 21.11 20.33
N PHE A 173 -0.01 20.73 21.23
CA PHE A 173 -1.33 21.32 21.38
C PHE A 173 -1.72 21.32 22.85
N HIS A 174 -2.54 22.28 23.25
CA HIS A 174 -3.26 22.19 24.50
C HIS A 174 -4.56 21.42 24.31
N ILE A 175 -4.85 20.54 25.26
CA ILE A 175 -6.05 19.69 25.30
C ILE A 175 -7.32 20.53 25.15
N ARG A 176 -7.34 21.67 25.83
CA ARG A 176 -8.44 22.65 25.78
C ARG A 176 -8.68 23.17 24.36
N GLU A 177 -7.66 23.21 23.51
CA GLU A 177 -7.77 23.65 22.12
C GLU A 177 -8.38 22.57 21.23
N ILE A 178 -8.11 21.28 21.50
CA ILE A 178 -8.82 20.17 20.84
C ILE A 178 -10.31 20.21 21.21
N GLY A 179 -10.64 20.42 22.48
CA GLY A 179 -12.04 20.56 22.90
C GLY A 179 -12.76 21.73 22.20
N LYS A 180 -12.09 22.87 22.03
CA LYS A 180 -12.62 24.02 21.27
C LYS A 180 -12.76 23.72 19.78
N LEU A 181 -11.79 23.03 19.17
CA LEU A 181 -11.85 22.57 17.79
C LEU A 181 -13.05 21.64 17.56
N ILE A 182 -13.23 20.63 18.42
CA ILE A 182 -14.39 19.72 18.37
C ILE A 182 -15.69 20.50 18.48
N SER A 183 -15.79 21.45 19.42
CA SER A 183 -16.98 22.28 19.57
C SER A 183 -17.29 23.12 18.33
N ASP A 184 -16.28 23.77 17.73
CA ASP A 184 -16.46 24.61 16.54
C ASP A 184 -16.85 23.77 15.32
N VAL A 185 -16.25 22.59 15.14
CA VAL A 185 -16.65 21.64 14.07
C VAL A 185 -18.08 21.14 14.28
N GLY A 186 -18.47 20.81 15.53
CA GLY A 186 -19.83 20.37 15.85
C GLY A 186 -20.88 21.45 15.56
N ASN A 187 -20.57 22.71 15.87
CA ASN A 187 -21.45 23.83 15.58
C ASN A 187 -21.70 24.01 14.08
N GLU A 188 -20.65 23.89 13.25
CA GLU A 188 -20.82 23.98 11.79
C GLU A 188 -21.53 22.74 11.22
N LEU A 189 -21.25 21.54 11.71
CA LEU A 189 -21.98 20.33 11.31
C LEU A 189 -23.49 20.42 11.62
N ASN A 190 -23.86 20.99 12.77
CA ASN A 190 -25.27 21.17 13.15
C ASN A 190 -26.02 22.20 12.28
N LYS A 191 -25.31 23.15 11.64
CA LYS A 191 -25.92 24.11 10.70
C LYS A 191 -26.12 23.53 9.31
N MET A 192 -25.43 22.43 8.99
CA MET A 192 -25.49 21.75 7.70
C MET A 192 -26.57 20.65 7.65
N ALA A 193 -27.19 20.34 8.79
CA ALA A 193 -28.30 19.39 8.94
C ALA A 193 -29.64 20.13 8.94
#